data_AF-A0A1Q9UMP1-F1
#
_entry.id   AF-A0A1Q9UMP1-F1
#
_cell.length_a   1.000
_cell.length_b   1.000
_cell.length_c   1.000
_cell.angle_alpha   90.00
_cell.angle_beta   90.00
_cell.angle_gamma   90.00
#
_symmetry.space_group_name_H-M   'P 1'
#
loop_
_entity.id
_entity.type
_entity.pdbx_description
1 polymer ?
#
loop_
_entity_poly.entity_id
_entity_poly.type
_entity_poly.pdbx_seq_one_letter_code
_entity_poly.pdbx_strand_id
1 'polypeptide(L)'
;MTSEDVVDIHRRALSDYRIALGLEFRDRRQRASYSFDQLAERCRIPAETLRAYERGAALPQLVRVESVAKAYGEGLFGPLSGAARYVFRASGLPAPAPTAADATTHALHSLLFYSGVTPGQLGELDLSPASGRASNPDD
;
A
#
# COMPACT_ATOMS: atom_id res chain seq x y z
N MET A 1 -19.84 -16.50 -7.89
CA MET A 1 -19.24 -15.19 -8.17
C MET A 1 -18.98 -15.12 -9.66
N THR A 2 -19.62 -14.19 -10.35
CA THR A 2 -19.44 -14.00 -11.80
C THR A 2 -18.11 -13.29 -12.07
N SER A 3 -17.64 -13.33 -13.32
CA SER A 3 -16.46 -12.56 -13.73
C SER A 3 -16.66 -11.05 -13.53
N GLU A 4 -17.90 -10.57 -13.60
CA GLU A 4 -18.26 -9.17 -13.42
C GLU A 4 -18.16 -8.77 -11.95
N ASP A 5 -18.63 -9.62 -11.03
CA ASP A 5 -18.50 -9.43 -9.58
C ASP A 5 -17.03 -9.26 -9.15
N VAL A 6 -16.12 -10.06 -9.72
CA VAL A 6 -14.68 -10.02 -9.40
C VAL A 6 -14.08 -8.66 -9.78
N VAL A 7 -14.41 -8.17 -10.98
CA VAL A 7 -13.88 -6.89 -11.49
C VAL A 7 -14.39 -5.72 -10.64
N ASP A 8 -15.65 -5.74 -10.23
CA ASP A 8 -16.21 -4.68 -9.40
C ASP A 8 -15.68 -4.68 -7.97
N ILE A 9 -15.48 -5.87 -7.38
CA ILE A 9 -14.76 -6.02 -6.10
C ILE A 9 -13.36 -5.41 -6.20
N HIS A 10 -12.63 -5.72 -7.27
CA HIS A 10 -11.29 -5.20 -7.48
C HIS A 10 -11.25 -3.68 -7.66
N ARG A 11 -12.16 -3.11 -8.47
CA ARG A 11 -12.28 -1.64 -8.64
C ARG A 11 -12.59 -0.95 -7.33
N ARG A 12 -13.48 -1.53 -6.53
CA ARG A 12 -13.81 -1.01 -5.20
C ARG A 12 -12.59 -1.06 -4.27
N ALA A 13 -11.88 -2.18 -4.23
CA ALA A 13 -10.67 -2.35 -3.45
C ALA A 13 -9.59 -1.31 -3.81
N LEU A 14 -9.36 -1.07 -5.10
CA LEU A 14 -8.44 -0.04 -5.58
C LEU A 14 -8.89 1.37 -5.17
N SER A 15 -10.19 1.65 -5.24
CA SER A 15 -10.72 2.95 -4.80
C SER A 15 -10.52 3.15 -3.30
N ASP A 16 -10.84 2.16 -2.48
CA ASP A 16 -10.68 2.21 -1.03
C ASP A 16 -9.20 2.35 -0.64
N TYR A 17 -8.31 1.62 -1.30
CA TYR A 17 -6.87 1.73 -1.07
C TYR A 17 -6.33 3.11 -1.48
N ARG A 18 -6.78 3.64 -2.62
CA ARG A 18 -6.39 4.98 -3.09
C ARG A 18 -6.78 6.05 -2.07
N ILE A 19 -7.97 5.95 -1.47
CA ILE A 19 -8.42 6.86 -0.41
C ILE A 19 -7.54 6.68 0.84
N ALA A 20 -7.29 5.44 1.27
CA ALA A 20 -6.45 5.14 2.42
C ALA A 20 -5.01 5.69 2.27
N LEU A 21 -4.42 5.55 1.09
CA LEU A 21 -3.09 6.09 0.77
C LEU A 21 -3.08 7.63 0.78
N GLY A 22 -4.14 8.25 0.27
CA GLY A 22 -4.31 9.71 0.34
C GLY A 22 -4.38 10.23 1.78
N LEU A 23 -5.12 9.53 2.64
CA LEU A 23 -5.20 9.84 4.08
C LEU A 23 -3.84 9.67 4.77
N GLU A 24 -3.10 8.61 4.45
CA GLU A 24 -1.76 8.37 4.98
C GLU A 24 -0.78 9.48 4.57
N PHE A 25 -0.79 9.90 3.30
CA PHE A 25 0.04 11.02 2.83
C PHE A 25 -0.31 12.33 3.55
N ARG A 26 -1.60 12.62 3.71
CA ARG A 26 -2.08 13.80 4.43
C ARG A 26 -1.60 13.81 5.87
N ASP A 27 -1.78 12.70 6.57
CA ASP A 27 -1.35 12.56 7.97
C ASP A 27 0.17 12.79 8.12
N ARG A 28 0.98 12.18 7.25
CA ARG A 28 2.44 12.39 7.21
C ARG A 28 2.82 13.83 6.97
N ARG A 29 2.19 14.48 5.98
CA ARG A 29 2.44 15.89 5.67
C ARG A 29 2.08 16.79 6.85
N GLN A 30 0.95 16.54 7.50
CA GLN A 30 0.51 17.30 8.66
C GLN A 30 1.42 17.09 9.88
N ARG A 31 1.83 15.85 10.17
CA ARG A 31 2.80 15.55 11.25
C ARG A 31 4.16 16.19 11.03
N ALA A 32 4.60 16.30 9.79
CA ALA A 32 5.85 16.98 9.42
C ALA A 32 5.69 18.50 9.29
N SER A 33 4.48 19.04 9.44
CA SER A 33 4.15 20.47 9.23
C SER A 33 4.56 21.01 7.87
N TYR A 34 4.53 20.17 6.82
CA TYR A 34 4.89 20.61 5.46
C TYR A 34 3.69 21.23 4.72
N SER A 35 3.95 22.35 4.05
CA SER A 35 3.07 22.84 2.99
C SER A 35 3.17 21.93 1.75
N PHE A 36 2.21 22.04 0.84
CA PHE A 36 2.29 21.31 -0.44
C PHE A 36 3.52 21.73 -1.26
N ASP A 37 3.90 23.00 -1.23
CA ASP A 37 5.05 23.51 -1.99
C ASP A 37 6.37 22.97 -1.42
N GLN A 38 6.50 22.92 -0.09
CA GLN A 38 7.65 22.31 0.58
C GLN A 38 7.78 20.81 0.27
N LEU A 39 6.66 20.08 0.30
CA LEU A 39 6.67 18.67 -0.04
C LEU A 39 6.99 18.46 -1.53
N ALA A 40 6.42 19.29 -2.41
CA ALA A 40 6.64 19.25 -3.85
C ALA A 40 8.12 19.39 -4.22
N GLU A 41 8.79 20.37 -3.61
CA GLU A 41 10.23 20.59 -3.78
C GLU A 41 11.04 19.35 -3.35
N ARG A 42 10.72 18.79 -2.18
CA ARG A 42 11.45 17.64 -1.62
C ARG A 42 11.31 16.36 -2.44
N CYS A 43 10.11 16.07 -2.95
CA CYS A 43 9.85 14.81 -3.68
C CYS A 43 9.87 14.98 -5.21
N ARG A 44 10.08 16.19 -5.74
CA ARG A 44 10.04 16.51 -7.17
C ARG A 44 8.71 16.08 -7.83
N ILE A 45 7.60 16.35 -7.14
CA ILE A 45 6.23 16.11 -7.62
C ILE A 45 5.47 17.44 -7.52
N PRO A 46 4.75 17.89 -8.56
CA PRO A 46 3.98 19.12 -8.48
C PRO A 46 2.99 19.12 -7.31
N ALA A 47 2.85 20.27 -6.64
CA ALA A 47 1.94 20.45 -5.50
C ALA A 47 0.49 20.03 -5.81
N GLU A 48 0.00 20.31 -7.02
CA GLU A 48 -1.34 19.90 -7.44
C GLU A 48 -1.49 18.38 -7.57
N THR A 49 -0.44 17.70 -8.04
CA THR A 49 -0.42 16.23 -8.08
C THR A 49 -0.45 15.64 -6.67
N LEU A 50 0.28 16.23 -5.71
CA LEU A 50 0.24 15.82 -4.31
C LEU A 50 -1.15 16.03 -3.68
N ARG A 51 -1.82 17.14 -3.99
CA ARG A 51 -3.22 17.37 -3.59
C ARG A 51 -4.17 16.33 -4.19
N ALA A 52 -3.95 15.93 -5.44
CA ALA A 52 -4.74 14.88 -6.08
C ALA A 52 -4.56 13.52 -5.38
N TYR A 53 -3.33 13.21 -4.95
CA TYR A 53 -3.06 12.01 -4.14
C TYR A 53 -3.75 12.08 -2.78
N GLU A 54 -3.61 13.17 -2.01
CA GLU A 54 -4.23 13.30 -0.68
C GLU A 54 -5.76 13.26 -0.71
N ARG A 55 -6.38 13.69 -1.82
CA ARG A 55 -7.84 13.60 -2.02
C ARG A 55 -8.30 12.24 -2.54
N GLY A 56 -7.38 11.32 -2.83
CA GLY A 56 -7.71 10.05 -3.49
C GLY A 56 -8.23 10.22 -4.91
N ALA A 57 -7.98 11.36 -5.56
CA ALA A 57 -8.40 11.60 -6.95
C ALA A 57 -7.50 10.85 -7.96
N ALA A 58 -6.24 10.59 -7.57
CA ALA A 58 -5.29 9.84 -8.38
C ALA A 58 -4.54 8.82 -7.51
N LEU A 59 -4.23 7.65 -8.08
CA LEU A 59 -3.37 6.64 -7.45
C LEU A 59 -1.92 6.87 -7.92
N PRO A 60 -0.97 7.20 -7.02
CA PRO A 60 0.43 7.34 -7.39
C PRO A 60 1.03 6.00 -7.83
N GLN A 61 1.90 6.03 -8.85
CA GLN A 61 2.79 4.90 -9.16
C GLN A 61 3.75 4.63 -7.98
N LEU A 62 4.22 3.38 -7.83
CA LEU A 62 5.13 3.00 -6.72
C LEU A 62 6.37 3.89 -6.62
N VAL A 63 6.98 4.25 -7.75
CA VAL A 63 8.14 5.18 -7.78
C VAL A 63 7.80 6.56 -7.22
N ARG A 64 6.56 7.03 -7.39
CA ARG A 64 6.06 8.28 -6.81
C ARG A 64 5.77 8.12 -5.32
N VAL A 65 5.25 6.96 -4.89
CA VAL A 65 5.10 6.65 -3.46
C VAL A 65 6.46 6.64 -2.76
N GLU A 66 7.46 5.99 -3.35
CA GLU A 66 8.84 6.00 -2.84
C GLU A 66 9.41 7.42 -2.76
N SER A 67 9.18 8.25 -3.79
CA SER A 67 9.63 9.65 -3.79
C SER A 67 9.02 10.45 -2.64
N VAL A 68 7.73 10.26 -2.35
CA VAL A 68 7.04 10.88 -1.21
C VAL A 68 7.61 10.34 0.11
N ALA A 69 7.80 9.02 0.24
CA ALA A 69 8.36 8.40 1.45
C ALA A 69 9.76 8.96 1.78
N LYS A 70 10.63 9.06 0.77
CA LYS A 70 12.00 9.60 0.92
C LYS A 70 12.00 11.06 1.38
N ALA A 71 10.99 11.85 1.03
CA ALA A 71 10.86 13.23 1.52
C ALA A 71 10.68 13.33 3.06
N TYR A 72 10.29 12.22 3.70
CA TYR A 72 10.18 12.07 5.15
C TYR A 72 11.29 11.21 5.77
N GLY A 73 12.29 10.77 4.98
CA GLY A 73 13.35 9.87 5.46
C GLY A 73 12.90 8.42 5.64
N GLU A 74 11.79 8.01 5.03
CA GLU A 74 11.26 6.64 5.09
C GLU A 74 11.42 5.89 3.76
N GLY A 75 11.31 4.56 3.82
CA GLY A 75 11.24 3.69 2.64
C GLY A 75 9.81 3.53 2.11
N LEU A 76 9.69 2.98 0.88
CA LEU A 76 8.42 2.74 0.18
C LEU A 76 7.34 2.09 1.06
N PHE A 77 7.72 1.11 1.87
CA PHE A 77 6.75 0.35 2.67
C PHE A 77 6.16 1.13 3.84
N GLY A 78 6.76 2.25 4.27
CA GLY A 78 6.19 3.10 5.33
C GLY A 78 4.76 3.53 5.02
N PRO A 79 4.54 4.32 3.94
CA PRO A 79 3.20 4.74 3.57
C PRO A 79 2.30 3.59 3.10
N LEU A 80 2.84 2.57 2.40
CA LEU A 80 1.99 1.44 1.96
C LEU A 80 1.43 0.64 3.15
N SER A 81 2.25 0.45 4.20
CA SER A 81 1.83 -0.21 5.44
C SER A 81 0.81 0.62 6.20
N GLY A 82 1.00 1.94 6.27
CA GLY A 82 0.03 2.87 6.86
C GLY A 82 -1.33 2.80 6.17
N ALA A 83 -1.34 2.85 4.84
CA ALA A 83 -2.56 2.69 4.04
C ALA A 83 -3.23 1.32 4.24
N ALA A 84 -2.46 0.23 4.24
CA ALA A 84 -2.99 -1.11 4.49
C ALA A 84 -3.69 -1.21 5.86
N ARG A 85 -3.12 -0.60 6.91
CA ARG A 85 -3.75 -0.55 8.24
C ARG A 85 -5.09 0.18 8.22
N TYR A 86 -5.23 1.25 7.43
CA TYR A 86 -6.52 1.90 7.25
C TYR A 86 -7.55 0.97 6.61
N VAL A 87 -7.18 0.24 5.56
CA VAL A 87 -8.08 -0.71 4.89
C VAL A 87 -8.52 -1.84 5.82
N PHE A 88 -7.61 -2.41 6.62
CA PHE A 88 -7.97 -3.42 7.63
C PHE A 88 -8.98 -2.88 8.64
N ARG A 89 -8.70 -1.71 9.24
CA ARG A 89 -9.60 -1.08 10.22
C ARG A 89 -10.97 -0.76 9.62
N ALA A 90 -11.01 -0.23 8.39
CA ALA A 90 -12.26 0.06 7.69
C ALA A 90 -13.07 -1.21 7.37
N SER A 91 -12.40 -2.35 7.24
CA SER A 91 -13.03 -3.66 7.01
C SER A 91 -13.44 -4.37 8.30
N GLY A 92 -13.27 -3.75 9.47
CA GLY A 92 -13.54 -4.36 10.77
C GLY A 92 -12.56 -5.48 11.17
N LEU A 93 -11.44 -5.59 10.45
CA LEU A 93 -10.42 -6.60 10.69
C LEU A 93 -9.24 -6.01 11.49
N PRO A 94 -8.63 -6.78 12.39
CA PRO A 94 -7.41 -6.33 13.06
C PRO A 94 -6.30 -6.19 12.01
N ALA A 95 -5.63 -5.04 12.00
CA ALA A 95 -4.43 -4.91 11.19
C ALA A 95 -3.37 -5.91 11.69
N PRO A 96 -2.67 -6.63 10.79
CA PRO A 96 -1.63 -7.55 11.20
C PRO A 96 -0.57 -6.79 11.99
N ALA A 97 -0.32 -7.23 13.23
CA ALA A 97 0.70 -6.64 14.08
C ALA A 97 2.06 -6.84 13.41
N PRO A 98 2.89 -5.80 13.26
CA PRO A 98 4.25 -5.98 12.77
C PRO A 98 5.04 -6.75 13.83
N THR A 99 5.27 -8.04 13.61
CA THR A 99 6.27 -8.79 14.38
C THR A 99 7.61 -8.65 13.66
N ALA A 100 8.71 -8.58 14.42
CA ALA A 100 10.05 -8.43 13.85
C ALA A 100 10.45 -9.59 12.90
N ALA A 101 9.78 -10.74 13.04
CA ALA A 101 10.00 -11.93 12.21
C ALA A 101 9.31 -11.87 10.84
N ASP A 102 8.43 -10.87 10.58
CA ASP A 102 7.49 -10.94 9.45
C ASP A 102 7.43 -9.66 8.59
N ALA A 103 8.53 -8.89 8.57
CA ALA A 103 8.64 -7.67 7.78
C ALA A 103 8.39 -7.91 6.27
N THR A 104 8.84 -9.06 5.74
CA THR A 104 8.63 -9.47 4.35
C THR A 104 7.15 -9.73 4.06
N THR A 105 6.46 -10.44 4.96
CA THR A 105 5.01 -10.70 4.84
C THR A 105 4.21 -9.41 4.91
N HIS A 106 4.59 -8.48 5.80
CA HIS A 106 3.95 -7.17 5.88
C HIS A 106 4.15 -6.33 4.61
N ALA A 107 5.36 -6.36 4.04
CA ALA A 107 5.70 -5.72 2.79
C ALA A 107 4.90 -6.30 1.61
N LEU A 108 4.80 -7.63 1.54
CA LEU A 108 4.01 -8.33 0.54
C LEU A 108 2.52 -7.96 0.63
N HIS A 109 1.93 -8.03 1.82
CA HIS A 109 0.54 -7.62 2.04
C HIS A 109 0.30 -6.18 1.58
N SER A 110 1.21 -5.27 1.91
CA SER A 110 1.11 -3.86 1.51
C SER A 110 1.10 -3.69 -0.02
N LEU A 111 1.90 -4.47 -0.75
CA LEU A 111 1.90 -4.49 -2.22
C LEU A 111 0.63 -5.12 -2.79
N LEU A 112 0.13 -6.20 -2.19
CA LEU A 112 -1.11 -6.85 -2.61
C LEU A 112 -2.30 -5.88 -2.48
N PHE A 113 -2.39 -5.14 -1.37
CA PHE A 113 -3.41 -4.09 -1.22
C PHE A 113 -3.26 -2.97 -2.25
N TYR A 114 -2.04 -2.51 -2.49
CA TYR A 114 -1.76 -1.53 -3.55
C TYR A 114 -2.24 -2.02 -4.93
N SER A 115 -2.13 -3.32 -5.18
CA SER A 115 -2.62 -3.96 -6.41
C SER A 115 -4.12 -4.25 -6.42
N GLY A 116 -4.89 -3.88 -5.38
CA GLY A 116 -6.34 -4.07 -5.35
C GLY A 116 -6.81 -5.43 -4.83
N VAL A 117 -5.97 -6.14 -4.09
CA VAL A 117 -6.37 -7.34 -3.34
C VAL A 117 -7.08 -6.91 -2.06
N THR A 118 -8.29 -7.41 -1.83
CA THR A 118 -9.06 -7.14 -0.61
C THR A 118 -8.55 -7.98 0.58
N PRO A 119 -8.85 -7.59 1.84
CA PRO A 119 -8.51 -8.41 3.00
C PRO A 119 -9.13 -9.82 2.96
N GLY A 120 -10.33 -9.96 2.40
CA GLY A 120 -10.98 -11.27 2.23
C GLY A 120 -10.20 -12.16 1.27
N GLN A 121 -9.85 -11.64 0.09
CA GLN A 121 -9.03 -12.37 -0.88
C GLN A 121 -7.64 -12.72 -0.34
N LEU A 122 -7.03 -11.82 0.45
CA LEU A 122 -5.73 -12.09 1.07
C LEU A 122 -5.77 -13.34 1.97
N GLY A 123 -6.88 -13.56 2.68
CA GLY A 123 -7.07 -14.77 3.52
C GLY A 123 -7.23 -16.06 2.73
N GLU A 124 -7.48 -15.98 1.43
CA GLU A 124 -7.61 -17.13 0.52
C GLU A 124 -6.29 -17.44 -0.22
N LEU A 125 -5.31 -16.54 -0.18
CA LEU A 125 -4.02 -16.72 -0.85
C LEU A 125 -3.08 -17.58 0.01
N ASP A 126 -2.58 -18.67 -0.56
CA ASP A 126 -1.42 -19.36 0.00
C ASP A 126 -0.15 -18.58 -0.38
N LEU A 127 0.36 -17.81 0.58
CA LEU A 127 1.58 -17.02 0.43
C LEU A 127 2.84 -17.79 0.86
N SER A 128 2.72 -19.09 1.16
CA SER A 128 3.86 -19.92 1.51
C SER A 128 4.82 -19.99 0.32
N PRO A 129 6.11 -19.69 0.48
CA PRO A 129 7.06 -19.92 -0.59
C PRO A 129 7.01 -21.40 -0.95
N ALA A 130 6.92 -21.73 -2.24
CA ALA A 130 7.04 -23.11 -2.68
C ALA A 130 8.39 -23.64 -2.15
N SER A 131 8.33 -24.52 -1.15
CA SER A 131 9.50 -25.20 -0.61
C SER A 131 10.14 -25.95 -1.77
N GLY A 132 11.18 -25.37 -2.36
CA GLY A 132 11.91 -25.98 -3.45
C GLY A 132 12.43 -27.32 -2.98
N ARG A 133 11.79 -28.42 -3.38
CA ARG A 133 12.49 -29.68 -3.53
C ARG A 133 13.51 -29.43 -4.64
N ALA A 134 14.73 -29.12 -4.24
CA ALA A 134 15.88 -29.44 -5.07
C ALA A 134 15.86 -30.97 -5.23
N SER A 135 15.18 -31.45 -6.27
CA SER A 135 15.48 -32.75 -6.82
C SER A 135 16.93 -32.67 -7.28
N ASN A 136 17.85 -33.22 -6.49
CA ASN A 136 19.17 -33.58 -6.99
C ASN A 136 18.93 -34.55 -8.15
N PRO A 137 19.36 -34.23 -9.38
CA PRO A 137 19.65 -35.26 -10.35
C PRO A 137 21.00 -35.87 -9.93
N ASP A 138 21.04 -37.20 -9.90
CA ASP A 138 22.21 -38.06 -9.67
C ASP A 138 22.54 -38.39 -8.20
N ASP A 139 22.00 -39.54 -7.74
CA ASP A 139 22.75 -40.64 -7.12
C ASP A 139 22.01 -41.97 -7.35
#